data_AF-A0A3D4Q0L2-F1
#
_entry.id   AF-A0A3D4Q0L2-F1
#
_cell.length_a   1.000
_cell.length_b   1.000
_cell.length_c   1.000
_cell.angle_alpha   90.00
_cell.angle_beta   90.00
_cell.angle_gamma   90.00
#
_symmetry.space_group_name_H-M   'P 1'
#
loop_
_entity.id
_entity.type
_entity.pdbx_description
1 polymer ?
#
loop_
_entity_poly.entity_id
_entity_poly.type
_entity_poly.pdbx_seq_one_letter_code
_entity_poly.pdbx_strand_id
1 'polypeptide(L)'
;MQIVVVRSLKFTLFSLIVSLSSLSFADKIDVLKPTPEQSKAAIDLVQKLDSEHYRDQEFNDALSSRYFDEYLKSLDSAKNFFIQSDIAEFEKYRKTFDDDYKKGKLDSSFVIFNRFNERMIDRLEKVVKTLDDPKTKFDFDDEESIVLDREKAPWPANQAEADKLWQQYLKSN
;
A
#
# COMPACT_ATOMS: atom_id res chain seq x y z
N MET A 1 52.93 -11.69 59.76
CA MET A 1 52.03 -12.86 59.75
C MET A 1 50.62 -12.30 59.52
N GLN A 2 49.88 -12.46 58.44
CA GLN A 2 49.82 -13.42 57.35
C GLN A 2 49.11 -12.76 56.13
N ILE A 3 49.66 -13.03 54.95
CA ILE A 3 48.98 -13.44 53.70
C ILE A 3 48.11 -12.43 52.90
N VAL A 4 48.55 -12.28 51.65
CA VAL A 4 47.98 -11.64 50.45
C VAL A 4 46.83 -12.48 49.88
N VAL A 5 45.75 -11.86 49.38
CA VAL A 5 45.11 -12.27 48.11
C VAL A 5 44.56 -11.04 47.38
N VAL A 6 45.20 -10.71 46.26
CA VAL A 6 44.66 -9.85 45.20
C VAL A 6 43.75 -10.73 44.34
N ARG A 7 42.51 -10.30 44.06
CA ARG A 7 41.69 -10.95 43.04
C ARG A 7 40.95 -9.90 42.21
N SER A 8 41.47 -9.68 41.00
CA SER A 8 40.78 -9.04 39.91
C SER A 8 39.66 -9.95 39.40
N LEU A 9 38.46 -9.43 39.15
CA LEU A 9 37.60 -9.92 38.08
C LEU A 9 36.48 -8.93 37.75
N LYS A 10 36.58 -8.34 36.56
CA LYS A 10 35.57 -7.52 35.92
C LYS A 10 34.31 -8.37 35.68
N PHE A 11 33.21 -8.11 36.39
CA PHE A 11 31.91 -8.74 36.12
C PHE A 11 30.76 -7.83 36.53
N THR A 12 30.66 -6.67 35.89
CA THR A 12 29.47 -5.81 35.92
C THR A 12 29.29 -5.17 34.54
N LEU A 13 29.24 -6.00 33.51
CA LEU A 13 28.94 -5.54 32.15
C LEU A 13 28.32 -6.67 31.30
N PHE A 14 27.37 -7.43 31.86
CA PHE A 14 26.67 -8.48 31.10
C PHE A 14 25.20 -8.66 31.48
N SER A 15 24.56 -7.65 32.07
CA SER A 15 23.12 -7.70 32.40
C SER A 15 22.28 -6.60 31.74
N LEU A 16 22.87 -5.73 30.91
CA LEU A 16 22.15 -4.61 30.29
C LEU A 16 21.93 -4.77 28.77
N ILE A 17 22.33 -5.89 28.17
CA ILE A 17 22.24 -6.07 26.71
C ILE A 17 21.08 -7.00 26.29
N VAL A 18 20.36 -7.62 27.23
CA VAL A 18 19.29 -8.61 26.93
C VAL A 18 17.88 -8.04 27.14
N SER A 19 17.69 -6.72 27.02
CA SER A 19 16.36 -6.09 27.18
C SER A 19 15.95 -5.16 26.05
N LEU A 20 16.73 -5.05 24.98
CA LEU A 20 16.44 -4.14 23.87
C LEU A 20 16.44 -4.86 22.51
N SER A 21 15.93 -6.09 22.50
CA SER A 21 15.52 -6.77 21.27
C SER A 21 14.00 -6.88 21.26
N SER A 22 13.33 -5.76 21.51
CA SER A 22 11.95 -5.60 21.07
C SER A 22 12.00 -5.68 19.55
N LEU A 23 11.68 -6.85 19.04
CA LEU A 23 11.56 -7.21 17.64
C LEU A 23 10.73 -6.14 16.92
N SER A 24 11.41 -5.19 16.28
CA SER A 24 10.83 -4.46 15.17
C SER A 24 10.95 -5.37 13.96
N PHE A 25 10.02 -6.34 13.86
CA PHE A 25 9.69 -6.91 12.55
C PHE A 25 8.94 -5.81 11.80
N ALA A 26 9.68 -4.86 11.23
CA ALA A 26 9.22 -4.25 10.00
C ALA A 26 9.55 -5.30 8.93
N ASP A 27 8.64 -6.26 8.72
CA ASP A 27 8.74 -7.16 7.58
C ASP A 27 8.79 -6.28 6.34
N LYS A 28 9.92 -6.31 5.63
CA LYS A 28 10.03 -5.57 4.36
C LYS A 28 8.97 -6.15 3.43
N ILE A 29 8.07 -5.30 2.95
CA ILE A 29 7.11 -5.67 1.93
C ILE A 29 7.90 -6.05 0.69
N ASP A 30 7.85 -7.33 0.32
CA ASP A 30 8.50 -7.80 -0.89
C ASP A 30 7.82 -7.18 -2.11
N VAL A 31 8.61 -6.47 -2.91
CA VAL A 31 8.13 -5.83 -4.13
C VAL A 31 7.76 -6.92 -5.14
N LEU A 32 6.48 -7.01 -5.45
CA LEU A 32 5.97 -7.99 -6.40
C LEU A 32 6.45 -7.66 -7.80
N LYS A 33 6.74 -8.70 -8.58
CA LYS A 33 7.17 -8.61 -9.98
C LYS A 33 6.36 -9.59 -10.82
N PRO A 34 6.10 -9.26 -12.10
CA PRO A 34 5.42 -10.17 -12.99
C PRO A 34 6.24 -11.45 -13.20
N THR A 35 5.55 -12.59 -13.24
CA THR A 35 6.17 -13.85 -13.64
C THR A 35 6.16 -13.99 -15.17
N PRO A 36 7.06 -14.81 -15.76
CA PRO A 36 7.04 -15.10 -17.19
C PRO A 36 5.68 -15.62 -17.69
N GLU A 37 5.00 -16.43 -16.88
CA GLU A 37 3.67 -16.96 -17.19
C GLU A 37 2.61 -15.87 -17.25
N GLN A 38 2.66 -14.89 -16.33
CA GLN A 38 1.77 -13.74 -16.34
C GLN A 38 2.02 -12.84 -17.55
N SER A 39 3.28 -12.60 -17.91
CA SER A 39 3.65 -11.87 -19.13
C SER A 39 3.11 -12.55 -20.38
N LYS A 40 3.23 -13.88 -20.48
CA LYS A 40 2.67 -14.64 -21.60
C LYS A 40 1.14 -14.58 -21.61
N ALA A 41 0.50 -14.76 -20.46
CA ALA A 41 -0.94 -14.69 -20.33
C ALA A 41 -1.50 -13.32 -20.74
N ALA A 42 -0.78 -12.23 -20.46
CA ALA A 42 -1.16 -10.89 -20.89
C ALA A 42 -1.16 -10.76 -22.42
N ILE A 43 -0.13 -11.27 -23.10
CA ILE A 43 -0.05 -11.28 -24.57
C ILE A 43 -1.22 -12.08 -25.15
N ASP A 44 -1.43 -13.30 -24.65
CA ASP A 44 -2.49 -14.19 -25.11
C ASP A 44 -3.89 -13.56 -24.90
N LEU A 45 -4.07 -12.86 -23.78
CA LEU A 45 -5.32 -12.15 -23.47
C LEU A 45 -5.58 -11.02 -24.46
N VAL A 46 -4.59 -10.16 -24.72
CA VAL A 46 -4.76 -9.04 -25.66
C VAL A 46 -5.04 -9.55 -27.07
N GLN A 47 -4.33 -10.59 -27.53
CA GLN A 47 -4.56 -11.19 -28.85
C GLN A 47 -5.99 -11.74 -28.98
N LYS A 48 -6.52 -12.40 -27.96
CA LYS A 48 -7.90 -12.90 -27.96
C LYS A 48 -8.92 -11.77 -27.91
N LEU A 49 -8.66 -10.72 -27.13
CA LEU A 49 -9.54 -9.56 -27.10
C LEU A 49 -9.62 -8.87 -28.47
N ASP A 50 -8.48 -8.71 -29.15
CA ASP A 50 -8.44 -8.08 -30.47
C ASP A 50 -9.07 -8.96 -31.58
N SER A 51 -8.94 -10.29 -31.50
CA SER A 51 -9.37 -11.19 -32.60
C SER A 51 -10.68 -11.94 -32.37
N GLU A 52 -11.09 -12.17 -31.12
CA GLU A 52 -12.24 -13.02 -30.78
C GLU A 52 -13.39 -12.25 -30.10
N HIS A 53 -13.17 -11.01 -29.66
CA HIS A 53 -14.20 -10.27 -28.93
C HIS A 53 -15.31 -9.77 -29.88
N TYR A 54 -16.56 -10.14 -29.58
CA TYR A 54 -17.73 -9.81 -30.42
C TYR A 54 -17.87 -8.31 -30.71
N ARG A 55 -17.59 -7.48 -29.70
CA ARG A 55 -17.42 -6.05 -29.89
C ARG A 55 -16.00 -5.85 -30.41
N ASP A 56 -15.87 -5.75 -31.73
CA ASP A 56 -14.61 -5.47 -32.46
C ASP A 56 -14.01 -4.15 -31.95
N GLN A 57 -13.18 -4.27 -30.92
CA GLN A 57 -12.65 -3.15 -30.18
C GLN A 57 -11.19 -3.41 -29.87
N GLU A 58 -10.35 -2.71 -30.61
CA GLU A 58 -8.90 -2.75 -30.42
C GLU A 58 -8.51 -2.26 -29.02
N PHE A 59 -7.55 -2.94 -28.40
CA PHE A 59 -6.87 -2.44 -27.23
C PHE A 59 -5.87 -1.34 -27.64
N ASN A 60 -6.30 -0.08 -27.52
CA ASN A 60 -5.57 1.14 -27.89
C ASN A 60 -5.54 2.16 -26.73
N ASP A 61 -4.89 3.32 -26.91
CA ASP A 61 -4.81 4.43 -25.94
C ASP A 61 -6.14 4.75 -25.21
N ALA A 62 -7.26 4.73 -25.93
CA ALA A 62 -8.55 5.07 -25.36
C ALA A 62 -9.05 3.97 -24.40
N LEU A 63 -8.84 2.70 -24.75
CA LEU A 63 -9.15 1.58 -23.87
C LEU A 63 -8.12 1.47 -22.73
N SER A 64 -6.84 1.79 -22.97
CA SER A 64 -5.82 1.91 -21.92
C SER A 64 -6.20 2.94 -20.86
N SER A 65 -6.71 4.11 -21.27
CA SER A 65 -7.16 5.13 -20.33
C SER A 65 -8.36 4.66 -19.51
N ARG A 66 -9.31 3.94 -20.13
CA ARG A 66 -10.43 3.35 -19.39
C ARG A 66 -9.96 2.25 -18.43
N TYR A 67 -9.04 1.41 -18.88
CA TYR A 67 -8.43 0.37 -18.04
C TYR A 67 -7.75 0.98 -16.82
N PHE A 68 -7.01 2.07 -16.99
CA PHE A 68 -6.37 2.78 -15.88
C PHE A 68 -7.37 3.21 -14.81
N ASP A 69 -8.48 3.86 -15.21
CA ASP A 69 -9.50 4.33 -14.28
C ASP A 69 -10.18 3.15 -13.56
N GLU A 70 -10.56 2.10 -14.30
CA GLU A 70 -11.16 0.90 -13.72
C GLU A 70 -10.19 0.13 -12.82
N TYR A 71 -8.91 0.12 -13.16
CA TYR A 71 -7.89 -0.55 -12.36
C TYR A 71 -7.69 0.17 -11.02
N LEU A 72 -7.53 1.50 -11.03
CA LEU A 72 -7.48 2.28 -9.79
C LEU A 72 -8.75 2.11 -8.95
N LYS A 73 -9.92 2.09 -9.59
CA LYS A 73 -11.20 1.84 -8.93
C LYS A 73 -11.26 0.44 -8.30
N SER A 74 -10.73 -0.58 -8.98
CA SER A 74 -10.69 -1.94 -8.46
C SER A 74 -9.82 -2.10 -7.21
N LEU A 75 -8.77 -1.27 -7.10
CA LEU A 75 -7.86 -1.26 -5.96
C LEU A 75 -8.42 -0.42 -4.79
N ASP A 76 -8.89 0.79 -5.08
CA ASP A 76 -9.25 1.77 -4.05
C ASP A 76 -10.55 2.50 -4.41
N SER A 77 -11.65 1.75 -4.52
CA SER A 77 -12.98 2.28 -4.88
C SER A 77 -13.49 3.35 -3.92
N ALA A 78 -13.20 3.19 -2.62
CA ALA A 78 -13.55 4.16 -1.58
C ALA A 78 -12.52 5.29 -1.41
N LYS A 79 -11.40 5.26 -2.15
CA LYS A 79 -10.36 6.30 -2.15
C LYS A 79 -9.81 6.59 -0.76
N ASN A 80 -9.55 5.51 -0.03
CA ASN A 80 -9.10 5.53 1.36
C ASN A 80 -7.60 5.24 1.49
N PHE A 81 -6.96 4.67 0.47
CA PHE A 81 -5.57 4.22 0.56
C PHE A 81 -4.61 5.13 -0.20
N PHE A 82 -4.88 5.42 -1.47
CA PHE A 82 -4.01 6.30 -2.24
C PHE A 82 -4.14 7.76 -1.81
N ILE A 83 -3.11 8.54 -2.10
CA ILE A 83 -3.15 10.00 -2.06
C ILE A 83 -2.99 10.59 -3.46
N GLN A 84 -3.35 11.86 -3.64
CA GLN A 84 -3.32 12.53 -4.95
C GLN A 84 -1.95 12.46 -5.64
N SER A 85 -0.85 12.51 -4.89
CA SER A 85 0.49 12.38 -5.47
C SER A 85 0.77 11.00 -6.07
N ASP A 86 0.18 9.93 -5.50
CA ASP A 86 0.31 8.58 -6.08
C ASP A 86 -0.40 8.54 -7.44
N ILE A 87 -1.64 9.04 -7.49
CA ILE A 87 -2.43 9.08 -8.72
C ILE A 87 -1.72 9.91 -9.80
N ALA A 88 -1.21 11.09 -9.44
CA ALA A 88 -0.46 11.95 -10.34
C ALA A 88 0.82 11.28 -10.88
N GLU A 89 1.50 10.45 -10.07
CA GLU A 89 2.65 9.67 -10.52
C GLU A 89 2.26 8.61 -11.56
N PHE A 90 1.08 8.00 -11.39
CA PHE A 90 0.59 6.92 -12.24
C PHE A 90 0.03 7.40 -13.58
N GLU A 91 -0.36 8.67 -13.69
CA GLU A 91 -0.90 9.28 -14.92
C GLU A 91 0.00 9.08 -16.14
N LYS A 92 1.32 8.94 -15.95
CA LYS A 92 2.27 8.63 -17.03
C LYS A 92 1.99 7.28 -17.74
N TYR A 93 1.28 6.36 -17.09
CA TYR A 93 0.92 5.04 -17.63
C TYR A 93 -0.44 5.02 -18.34
N ARG A 94 -1.25 6.08 -18.21
CA ARG A 94 -2.66 6.11 -18.64
C ARG A 94 -2.89 5.61 -20.06
N LYS A 95 -1.95 5.83 -20.96
CA LYS A 95 -2.04 5.46 -22.39
C LYS A 95 -1.01 4.43 -22.83
N THR A 96 -0.32 3.74 -21.92
CA THR A 96 0.77 2.82 -22.29
C THR A 96 0.41 1.35 -22.14
N PHE A 97 -0.67 1.03 -21.42
CA PHE A 97 -1.03 -0.36 -21.10
C PHE A 97 -1.24 -1.26 -22.31
N ASP A 98 -1.80 -0.75 -23.40
CA ASP A 98 -1.97 -1.48 -24.64
C ASP A 98 -0.64 -1.89 -25.26
N ASP A 99 0.25 -0.93 -25.46
CA ASP A 99 1.58 -1.18 -26.00
C ASP A 99 2.42 -2.11 -25.10
N ASP A 100 2.29 -1.95 -23.79
CA ASP A 100 3.01 -2.73 -22.80
C ASP A 100 2.49 -4.17 -22.75
N TYR A 101 1.17 -4.37 -22.71
CA TYR A 101 0.57 -5.70 -22.57
C TYR A 101 0.69 -6.52 -23.87
N LYS A 102 0.62 -5.88 -25.04
CA LYS A 102 0.96 -6.52 -26.33
C LYS A 102 2.38 -7.09 -26.35
N LYS A 103 3.28 -6.55 -25.51
CA LYS A 103 4.68 -6.99 -25.35
C LYS A 103 4.91 -7.81 -24.08
N GLY A 104 3.86 -8.13 -23.32
CA GLY A 104 3.94 -8.86 -22.05
C GLY A 104 4.61 -8.08 -20.91
N LYS A 105 4.74 -6.76 -21.05
CA LYS A 105 5.29 -5.87 -20.02
C LYS A 105 4.18 -5.48 -19.06
N LEU A 106 4.35 -5.83 -17.78
CA LEU A 106 3.35 -5.59 -16.73
C LEU A 106 3.87 -4.66 -15.64
N ASP A 107 5.06 -4.08 -15.82
CA ASP A 107 5.76 -3.29 -14.79
C ASP A 107 4.91 -2.13 -14.26
N SER A 108 4.18 -1.42 -15.12
CA SER A 108 3.30 -0.31 -14.74
C SER A 108 2.22 -0.74 -13.75
N SER A 109 1.55 -1.85 -14.02
CA SER A 109 0.48 -2.38 -13.16
C SER A 109 1.02 -2.88 -11.83
N PHE A 110 2.18 -3.55 -11.85
CA PHE A 110 2.85 -3.97 -10.62
C PHE A 110 3.34 -2.78 -9.79
N VAL A 111 3.82 -1.70 -10.41
CA VAL A 111 4.19 -0.47 -9.69
C VAL A 111 2.97 0.11 -8.94
N ILE A 112 1.83 0.22 -9.61
CA ILE A 112 0.59 0.74 -9.00
C ILE A 112 0.13 -0.19 -7.86
N PHE A 113 0.11 -1.51 -8.10
CA PHE A 113 -0.30 -2.49 -7.10
C PHE A 113 0.61 -2.52 -5.88
N ASN A 114 1.93 -2.45 -6.08
CA ASN A 114 2.87 -2.41 -4.97
C ASN A 114 2.68 -1.15 -4.12
N ARG A 115 2.43 0.03 -4.73
CA ARG A 115 2.09 1.24 -3.97
C ARG A 115 0.79 1.07 -3.20
N PHE A 116 -0.22 0.42 -3.78
CA PHE A 116 -1.45 0.11 -3.06
C PHE A 116 -1.19 -0.76 -1.82
N ASN A 117 -0.44 -1.84 -1.98
CA ASN A 117 -0.07 -2.72 -0.87
C ASN A 117 0.71 -1.99 0.22
N GLU A 118 1.67 -1.14 -0.16
CA GLU A 118 2.43 -0.29 0.75
C GLU A 118 1.48 0.62 1.55
N ARG A 119 0.59 1.37 0.88
CA ARG A 119 -0.39 2.24 1.54
C ARG A 119 -1.33 1.48 2.47
N MET A 120 -1.77 0.29 2.06
CA MET A 120 -2.65 -0.55 2.85
C MET A 120 -1.96 -1.07 4.12
N ILE A 121 -0.73 -1.58 4.00
CA ILE A 121 0.03 -2.10 5.14
C ILE A 121 0.39 -0.97 6.11
N ASP A 122 0.92 0.14 5.61
CA ASP A 122 1.19 1.34 6.40
C ASP A 122 -0.05 1.80 7.19
N ARG A 123 -1.21 1.72 6.54
CA ARG A 123 -2.47 2.09 7.19
C ARG A 123 -2.83 1.13 8.31
N LEU A 124 -2.77 -0.18 8.06
CA LEU A 124 -3.09 -1.20 9.06
C LEU A 124 -2.17 -1.08 10.27
N GLU A 125 -0.86 -0.91 10.06
CA GLU A 125 0.11 -0.72 11.14
C GLU A 125 -0.21 0.54 11.98
N LYS A 126 -0.53 1.66 11.33
CA LYS A 126 -0.95 2.89 12.02
C LYS A 126 -2.23 2.69 12.82
N VAL A 127 -3.22 1.98 12.26
CA VAL A 127 -4.49 1.69 12.93
C VAL A 127 -4.23 0.84 14.18
N VAL A 128 -3.52 -0.27 14.05
CA VAL A 128 -3.17 -1.15 15.19
C VAL A 128 -2.44 -0.36 16.27
N LYS A 129 -1.41 0.40 15.89
CA LYS A 129 -0.66 1.24 16.82
C LYS A 129 -1.53 2.28 17.53
N THR A 130 -2.50 2.87 16.83
CA THR A 130 -3.43 3.85 17.41
C THR A 130 -4.35 3.18 18.42
N LEU A 131 -4.88 2.00 18.10
CA LEU A 131 -5.78 1.25 18.99
C LEU A 131 -5.06 0.66 20.22
N ASP A 132 -3.79 0.28 20.08
CA ASP A 132 -2.98 -0.26 21.18
C ASP A 132 -2.45 0.84 22.13
N ASP A 133 -2.45 2.11 21.73
CA ASP A 133 -2.01 3.21 22.58
C ASP A 133 -3.08 3.50 23.67
N PRO A 134 -2.79 3.27 24.97
CA PRO A 134 -3.74 3.52 26.05
C PRO A 134 -4.12 5.00 26.21
N LYS A 135 -3.40 5.92 25.55
CA LYS A 135 -3.73 7.34 25.52
C LYS A 135 -4.75 7.70 24.44
N THR A 136 -5.00 6.80 23.49
CA THR A 136 -6.02 7.02 22.46
C THR A 136 -7.39 7.08 23.12
N LYS A 137 -8.02 8.25 23.00
CA LYS A 137 -9.40 8.47 23.44
C LYS A 137 -10.19 8.98 22.25
N PHE A 138 -11.30 8.33 21.96
CA PHE A 138 -12.27 8.82 21.01
C PHE A 138 -13.29 9.67 21.77
N ASP A 139 -13.38 10.93 21.38
CA ASP A 139 -14.41 11.84 21.85
C ASP A 139 -15.63 11.72 20.94
N PHE A 140 -16.78 11.38 21.50
CA PHE A 140 -18.04 11.17 20.77
C PHE A 140 -19.06 12.29 21.03
N ASP A 141 -18.69 13.32 21.80
CA ASP A 141 -19.60 14.42 22.12
C ASP A 141 -19.72 15.44 20.96
N ASP A 142 -18.77 15.42 20.02
CA ASP A 142 -18.78 16.24 18.81
C ASP A 142 -19.67 15.65 17.69
N GLU A 143 -20.53 16.49 17.10
CA GLU A 143 -21.30 16.17 15.89
C GLU A 143 -20.40 16.14 14.64
N GLU A 144 -19.74 15.00 14.40
CA GLU A 144 -18.99 14.73 13.17
C GLU A 144 -19.77 13.78 12.25
N SER A 145 -19.67 14.01 10.94
CA SER A 145 -20.24 13.12 9.93
C SER A 145 -19.17 12.62 8.97
N ILE A 146 -19.31 11.37 8.54
CA ILE A 146 -18.42 10.73 7.56
C ILE A 146 -19.23 10.30 6.34
N VAL A 147 -18.66 10.55 5.17
CA VAL A 147 -19.22 10.05 3.90
C VAL A 147 -18.81 8.57 3.76
N LEU A 148 -19.78 7.67 3.81
CA LEU A 148 -19.55 6.23 3.65
C LEU A 148 -19.26 5.84 2.20
N ASP A 149 -20.05 6.35 1.25
CA ASP A 149 -19.83 6.15 -0.17
C ASP A 149 -18.93 7.27 -0.74
N ARG A 150 -17.65 6.92 -0.91
CA ARG A 150 -16.61 7.81 -1.40
C ARG A 150 -16.22 7.57 -2.85
N GLU A 151 -17.00 6.81 -3.62
CA GLU A 151 -16.66 6.49 -5.01
C GLU A 151 -16.41 7.76 -5.85
N LYS A 152 -17.16 8.82 -5.57
CA LYS A 152 -17.04 10.12 -6.25
C LYS A 152 -16.18 11.16 -5.52
N ALA A 153 -15.68 10.85 -4.32
CA ALA A 153 -14.84 11.76 -3.56
C ALA A 153 -13.47 11.95 -4.24
N PRO A 154 -12.73 13.03 -3.99
CA PRO A 154 -11.32 13.07 -4.35
C PRO A 154 -10.50 12.15 -3.43
N TRP A 155 -9.40 11.61 -3.93
CA TRP A 155 -8.37 11.05 -3.06
C TRP A 155 -7.85 12.14 -2.11
N PRO A 156 -7.44 11.78 -0.87
CA PRO A 156 -6.81 12.73 0.05
C PRO A 156 -5.61 13.42 -0.59
N ALA A 157 -5.44 14.73 -0.37
CA ALA A 157 -4.37 15.49 -1.00
C ALA A 157 -2.98 15.07 -0.49
N ASN A 158 -2.90 14.62 0.76
CA ASN A 158 -1.67 14.26 1.43
C ASN A 158 -1.92 13.25 2.57
N GLN A 159 -0.82 12.82 3.21
CA GLN A 159 -0.88 11.85 4.29
C GLN A 159 -1.68 12.33 5.51
N ALA A 160 -1.63 13.62 5.85
CA ALA A 160 -2.36 14.15 7.01
C ALA A 160 -3.88 14.10 6.79
N GLU A 161 -4.34 14.42 5.57
CA GLU A 161 -5.75 14.27 5.20
C GLU A 161 -6.19 12.80 5.18
N ALA A 162 -5.33 11.90 4.67
CA ALA A 162 -5.60 10.47 4.72
C ALA A 162 -5.70 9.99 6.18
N ASP A 163 -4.80 10.44 7.05
CA ASP A 163 -4.82 10.06 8.47
C ASP A 163 -6.07 10.59 9.18
N LYS A 164 -6.49 11.82 8.90
CA LYS A 164 -7.76 12.37 9.39
C LYS A 164 -8.97 11.54 8.93
N LEU A 165 -9.02 11.18 7.66
CA LEU A 165 -10.10 10.35 7.11
C LEU A 165 -10.22 9.02 7.85
N TRP A 166 -9.09 8.38 8.14
CA TRP A 166 -9.08 7.11 8.87
C TRP A 166 -9.40 7.26 10.36
N GLN A 167 -9.03 8.38 11.00
CA GLN A 167 -9.50 8.67 12.36
C GLN A 167 -11.03 8.77 12.43
N GLN A 168 -11.66 9.41 11.43
CA GLN A 168 -13.11 9.48 11.34
C GLN A 168 -13.72 8.08 11.16
N TYR A 169 -13.12 7.22 10.33
CA TYR A 169 -13.55 5.83 10.18
C TYR A 169 -13.42 5.02 11.47
N LEU A 170 -12.32 5.18 12.20
CA LEU A 170 -12.10 4.49 13.48
C LEU A 170 -13.08 4.95 14.55
N LYS A 171 -13.45 6.23 14.56
CA LYS A 171 -14.47 6.77 15.46
C LYS A 171 -15.88 6.32 15.05
N SER A 172 -16.15 6.07 13.78
CA SER A 172 -17.50 5.73 13.30
C SER A 172 -17.88 4.25 13.40
N ASN A 173 -16.93 3.35 13.66
CA ASN A 173 -17.15 1.90 13.79
C ASN A 173 -17.11 1.46 15.26
#